data_AF-A0A399SIT2-F1
#
_entry.id   AF-A0A399SIT2-F1
#
_cell.length_a   1.000
_cell.length_b   1.000
_cell.length_c   1.000
_cell.angle_alpha   90.00
_cell.angle_beta   90.00
_cell.angle_gamma   90.00
#
_symmetry.space_group_name_H-M   'P 1'
#
loop_
_entity.id
_entity.type
_entity.pdbx_description
1 polymer ?
#
loop_
_entity_poly.entity_id
_entity_poly.type
_entity_poly.pdbx_seq_one_letter_code
_entity_poly.pdbx_strand_id
1 'polypeptide(L)' 'ARIGWRAYAGNAGSAAVARALGFRFEGIARLGAMGRGGREDDWLAGILATDERTPQPWPVLA' A
#
# COMPACT_ATOMS: atom_id res chain seq x y z
N ALA A 1 -1.44 14.87 -10.84
CA ALA A 1 -2.15 14.46 -9.61
C ALA A 1 -1.68 13.07 -9.18
N ARG A 2 -1.59 12.80 -7.88
CA ARG A 2 -1.22 11.49 -7.30
C ARG A 2 -2.49 10.74 -6.89
N ILE A 3 -2.53 9.44 -7.10
CA ILE A 3 -3.52 8.56 -6.48
C ILE A 3 -2.84 7.85 -5.30
N GLY A 4 -3.46 7.93 -4.12
CA GLY A 4 -3.03 7.21 -2.94
C GLY A 4 -3.76 5.88 -2.79
N TRP A 5 -3.07 4.89 -2.23
CA TRP A 5 -3.64 3.64 -1.76
C TRP A 5 -3.27 3.44 -0.30
N ARG A 6 -4.21 2.91 0.50
CA ARG A 6 -4.03 2.59 1.91
C ARG A 6 -4.76 1.29 2.23
N ALA A 7 -4.17 0.42 3.05
CA ALA A 7 -4.83 -0.77 3.58
C ALA A 7 -4.13 -1.25 4.84
N TYR A 8 -4.89 -1.95 5.70
CA TYR A 8 -4.33 -2.65 6.86
C TYR A 8 -3.07 -3.45 6.52
N ALA A 9 -2.04 -3.29 7.33
CA ALA A 9 -0.83 -4.09 7.25
C ALA A 9 -1.17 -5.58 7.32
N GLY A 10 -0.65 -6.37 6.38
CA GLY A 10 -0.99 -7.80 6.25
C GLY A 10 -2.11 -8.10 5.24
N ASN A 11 -2.77 -7.10 4.66
CA ASN A 11 -3.67 -7.31 3.51
C ASN A 11 -2.88 -7.57 2.21
N ALA A 12 -2.24 -8.73 2.15
CA ALA A 12 -1.37 -9.14 1.04
C ALA A 12 -2.13 -9.23 -0.29
N GLY A 13 -3.40 -9.63 -0.28
CA GLY A 13 -4.24 -9.70 -1.48
C GLY A 13 -4.46 -8.33 -2.12
N SER A 14 -4.87 -7.33 -1.34
CA SER A 14 -5.01 -5.96 -1.84
C SER A 14 -3.68 -5.36 -2.27
N ALA A 15 -2.61 -5.61 -1.50
CA ALA A 15 -1.28 -5.14 -1.82
C ALA A 15 -0.74 -5.76 -3.13
N ALA A 16 -1.04 -7.02 -3.42
CA ALA A 16 -0.69 -7.65 -4.69
C ALA A 16 -1.33 -6.95 -5.90
N VAL A 17 -2.60 -6.56 -5.79
CA VAL A 17 -3.29 -5.79 -6.84
C VAL A 17 -2.68 -4.41 -7.01
N ALA A 18 -2.44 -3.69 -5.91
CA ALA A 18 -1.80 -2.37 -5.96
C ALA A 18 -0.41 -2.44 -6.63
N ARG A 19 0.40 -3.43 -6.24
CA ARG A 19 1.71 -3.70 -6.85
C ARG A 19 1.61 -3.96 -8.34
N ALA A 20 0.70 -4.84 -8.77
CA ALA A 20 0.52 -5.19 -10.18
C ALA A 20 0.15 -3.97 -11.05
N LEU A 21 -0.58 -3.00 -10.48
CA LEU A 21 -0.95 -1.75 -11.14
C LEU A 21 0.15 -0.67 -11.14
N GLY A 22 1.31 -0.95 -10.52
CA GLY A 22 2.47 -0.06 -10.50
C GLY A 22 2.59 0.80 -9.24
N PHE A 23 1.74 0.64 -8.24
CA PHE A 23 1.82 1.47 -7.03
C PHE A 23 3.16 1.23 -6.33
N ARG A 24 3.82 2.31 -5.93
CA ARG A 24 5.07 2.30 -5.18
C ARG A 24 4.78 2.40 -3.70
N PHE A 25 5.41 1.53 -2.91
CA PHE A 25 5.29 1.56 -1.45
C PHE A 25 5.91 2.85 -0.91
N GLU A 26 5.18 3.55 -0.05
CA GLU A 26 5.60 4.82 0.53
C GLU A 26 5.81 4.74 2.04
N GLY A 27 5.29 3.70 2.72
CA GLY A 27 5.60 3.46 4.12
C GLY A 27 4.48 2.79 4.92
N ILE A 28 4.64 2.83 6.25
CA ILE A 28 3.70 2.31 7.23
C ILE A 28 3.28 3.45 8.16
N ALA A 29 1.98 3.71 8.23
CA ALA A 29 1.41 4.52 9.28
C ALA A 29 1.12 3.63 10.49
N ARG A 30 1.99 3.70 11.51
CA ARG A 30 1.81 2.92 12.75
C ARG A 30 0.52 3.34 13.45
N LEU A 31 -0.31 2.37 13.83
CA LEU A 31 -1.63 2.61 14.43
C LEU A 31 -2.53 3.56 13.60
N GLY A 32 -2.32 3.57 12.27
CA GLY A 32 -2.92 4.49 11.32
C GLY A 32 -4.36 4.14 10.93
N ALA A 33 -4.80 2.90 11.13
CA ALA A 33 -6.15 2.44 10.82
C ALA A 33 -6.90 2.01 12.08
N MET A 34 -8.23 2.16 12.09
CA MET A 34 -9.10 1.71 13.18
C MET A 34 -9.72 0.36 12.83
N GLY A 35 -9.12 -0.71 13.36
CA GLY A 35 -9.60 -2.08 13.19
C GLY A 35 -10.62 -2.48 14.26
N ARG A 36 -10.94 -3.78 14.31
CA ARG A 36 -11.93 -4.32 15.26
C ARG A 36 -11.39 -4.43 16.68
N GLY A 37 -10.08 -4.63 16.83
CA GLY A 37 -9.40 -4.79 18.12
C GLY A 37 -8.74 -3.52 18.65
N GLY A 38 -8.87 -2.40 17.93
CA GLY A 38 -8.17 -1.15 18.23
C GLY A 38 -7.43 -0.62 17.01
N ARG A 39 -6.42 0.21 17.25
CA ARG A 39 -5.61 0.76 16.15
C ARG A 39 -4.63 -0.27 15.64
N GLU A 40 -4.48 -0.31 14.33
CA GLU A 40 -3.60 -1.23 13.60
C GLU A 40 -2.74 -0.45 12.60
N ASP A 41 -1.65 -1.06 12.17
CA ASP A 41 -0.75 -0.47 11.18
C ASP A 41 -1.41 -0.43 9.80
N ASP A 42 -1.14 0.64 9.06
CA ASP A 42 -1.72 0.89 7.74
C ASP A 42 -0.59 1.08 6.72
N TRP A 43 -0.58 0.26 5.68
CA TRP A 43 0.37 0.37 4.58
C TRP A 43 -0.05 1.48 3.63
N LEU A 44 0.93 2.24 3.15
CA LEU A 44 0.73 3.37 2.25
C LEU A 44 1.44 3.13 0.94
N ALA A 45 0.77 3.49 -0.15
CA ALA A 45 1.36 3.52 -1.46
C ALA A 45 0.82 4.67 -2.31
N GLY A 46 1.53 4.98 -3.37
CA GLY A 46 1.14 6.01 -4.32
C GLY A 46 1.44 5.61 -5.75
N ILE A 47 0.74 6.26 -6.66
CA ILE A 47 1.06 6.24 -8.06
C ILE A 47 0.85 7.62 -8.69
N LEU A 48 1.84 8.02 -9.48
CA LEU A 48 1.79 9.24 -10.28
C LEU A 48 1.27 8.94 -11.70
N ALA A 49 0.91 10.00 -12.43
CA ALA A 49 0.50 9.87 -13.83
C ALA A 49 1.63 9.35 -14.73
N THR A 50 2.88 9.66 -14.38
CA THR A 50 4.10 9.31 -15.12
C THR A 50 4.70 7.95 -14.73
N ASP A 51 4.12 7.29 -13.74
CA ASP A 51 4.61 6.03 -13.23
C ASP A 51 4.25 4.87 -14.16
N GLU A 52 5.22 3.99 -14.39
CA GLU A 52 4.99 2.73 -15.12
C GLU A 52 3.92 1.87 -14.45
N ARG A 53 3.11 1.21 -15.28
CA ARG A 53 2.04 0.28 -14.86
C ARG A 53 2.53 -1.16 -14.90
N THR A 54 3.69 -1.38 -14.28
CA THR A 54 4.36 -2.67 -14.16
C THR A 54 4.48 -3.08 -12.69
N PRO A 55 4.47 -4.38 -12.37
CA PRO A 55 4.56 -4.84 -11.00
C PRO A 55 5.75 -4.25 -10.23
N GLN A 56 5.49 -3.64 -9.08
CA GLN A 56 6.54 -3.09 -8.22
C GLN A 56 6.86 -4.03 -7.03
N PRO A 57 8.14 -4.21 -6.67
CA PRO A 57 8.52 -4.92 -5.44
C PRO A 57 8.21 -4.05 -4.22
N TRP A 58 7.61 -4.65 -3.18
CA TRP A 58 7.36 -3.97 -1.92
C TRP A 58 8.16 -4.65 -0.81
N PRO A 59 8.97 -3.92 -0.02
CA PRO A 59 9.81 -4.51 1.02
C PRO A 59 9.05 -5.32 2.08
N VAL A 60 7.78 -4.98 2.34
CA VAL A 60 6.92 -5.63 3.34
C VAL A 60 6.31 -6.95 2.88
N LEU A 61 6.56 -7.35 1.63
CA LEU A 61 6.07 -8.60 1.02
C LEU A 61 7.22 -9.40 0.37
N ALA A 62 8.47 -9.09 0.73
CA ALA A 62 9.65 -9.82 0.31
C ALA A 62 9.88 -11.06 1.18
#